data_AF-A0A1I1A379-F1
#
_entry.id   AF-A0A1I1A379-F1
#
_cell.length_a   1.000
_cell.length_b   1.000
_cell.length_c   1.000
_cell.angle_alpha   90.00
_cell.angle_beta   90.00
_cell.angle_gamma   90.00
#
_symmetry.space_group_name_H-M   'P 1'
#
loop_
_entity.id
_entity.type
_entity.pdbx_description
1 polymer ?
#
loop_
_entity_poly.entity_id
_entity_poly.type
_entity_poly.pdbx_seq_one_letter_code
_entity_poly.pdbx_strand_id
1 'polypeptide(L)'
;MPVGANPKREREFKKLEKELTQEGRYPGREEEVAARIVNKQRAQAGETQMAQNRQKAGKAARPADGSALPIDGYQHLTVAQIRDKLGGLSSAQLQRLRVYEAAHKKRKGVLQMLGE
;
A
#
# COMPACT_ATOMS: atom_id res chain seq x y z
N MET A 1 5.70 18.01 -6.96
CA MET A 1 6.85 17.69 -6.07
C MET A 1 6.77 16.25 -5.56
N PRO A 2 7.86 15.47 -5.59
CA PRO A 2 7.85 14.09 -5.10
C PRO A 2 7.74 14.04 -3.56
N VAL A 3 6.60 13.53 -3.09
CA VAL A 3 6.26 13.39 -1.67
C VAL A 3 7.17 12.35 -1.02
N GLY A 4 7.96 12.77 -0.01
CA GLY A 4 8.79 11.86 0.79
C GLY A 4 10.26 12.28 0.89
N ALA A 5 10.53 13.12 1.89
CA ALA A 5 11.73 13.18 2.74
C ALA A 5 13.11 12.83 2.13
N ASN A 6 13.82 13.85 1.62
CA ASN A 6 15.25 14.10 1.86
C ASN A 6 15.61 15.49 1.28
N PRO A 7 16.02 16.50 2.09
CA PRO A 7 16.35 17.84 1.60
C PRO A 7 17.44 17.85 0.51
N LYS A 8 18.31 16.83 0.48
CA LYS A 8 19.29 16.63 -0.60
C LYS A 8 18.61 16.37 -1.95
N ARG A 9 17.61 15.48 -1.98
CA ARG A 9 16.91 15.07 -3.21
C ARG A 9 16.02 16.17 -3.79
N GLU A 10 15.50 17.06 -2.95
CA GLU A 10 14.74 18.23 -3.42
C GLU A 10 15.63 19.25 -4.12
N ARG A 11 16.85 19.47 -3.60
CA ARG A 11 17.84 20.34 -4.25
C ARG A 11 18.30 19.78 -5.60
N GLU A 12 18.53 18.46 -5.66
CA GLU A 12 18.89 17.79 -6.93
C GLU A 12 17.77 17.89 -7.96
N PHE A 13 16.52 17.70 -7.55
CA PHE A 13 15.36 17.88 -8.43
C PHE A 13 15.32 19.30 -9.03
N LYS A 14 15.41 20.33 -8.18
CA LYS A 14 15.39 21.75 -8.63
C LYS A 14 16.57 22.08 -9.56
N LYS A 15 17.73 21.47 -9.33
CA LYS A 15 18.91 21.65 -10.19
C LYS A 15 18.68 21.00 -11.56
N LEU A 16 18.23 19.74 -11.57
CA LEU A 16 17.93 19.00 -12.80
C LEU A 16 16.82 19.65 -13.62
N GLU A 17 15.74 20.13 -12.99
CA GLU A 17 14.66 20.83 -13.68
C GLU A 17 15.18 22.11 -14.37
N LYS A 18 16.01 22.90 -13.68
CA LYS A 18 16.64 24.09 -14.27
C LYS A 18 17.59 23.75 -15.41
N GLU A 19 18.44 22.74 -15.24
CA GLU A 19 19.37 22.29 -16.29
C GLU A 19 18.60 21.80 -17.53
N LEU A 20 17.56 20.99 -17.35
CA LEU A 20 16.73 20.49 -18.46
C LEU A 20 15.94 21.59 -19.17
N THR A 21 15.45 22.58 -18.42
CA THR A 21 14.79 23.77 -18.96
C THR A 21 15.77 24.64 -19.75
N GLN A 22 16.99 24.83 -19.24
CA GLN A 22 18.03 25.61 -19.92
C GLN A 22 18.58 24.89 -21.16
N GLU A 23 18.75 23.58 -21.11
CA GLU A 23 19.17 22.78 -22.27
C GLU A 23 18.07 22.68 -23.35
N GLY A 24 16.81 22.99 -23.01
CA GLY A 24 15.68 22.91 -23.95
C GLY A 24 15.45 21.50 -24.51
N ARG A 25 15.96 20.47 -23.83
CA ARG A 25 16.03 19.09 -24.35
C ARG A 25 14.67 18.37 -24.30
N TYR A 26 13.78 18.81 -23.42
CA TYR A 26 12.47 18.20 -23.19
C TYR A 26 11.37 19.25 -22.95
N PRO A 27 11.01 20.07 -23.95
CA PRO A 27 10.05 21.16 -23.79
C PRO A 27 8.70 20.64 -23.27
N GLY A 28 8.26 21.16 -22.12
CA GLY A 28 7.01 20.79 -21.45
C GLY A 28 7.04 19.47 -20.67
N ARG A 29 8.19 18.80 -20.56
CA ARG A 29 8.39 17.55 -19.80
C ARG A 29 9.58 17.59 -18.83
N GLU A 30 10.20 18.74 -18.66
CA GLU A 30 11.39 18.94 -17.83
C GLU A 30 11.14 18.51 -16.38
N GLU A 31 9.98 18.89 -15.82
CA GLU A 31 9.57 18.53 -14.46
C GLU A 31 9.41 17.01 -14.29
N GLU A 32 8.73 16.36 -15.25
CA GLU A 32 8.49 14.92 -15.24
C GLU A 32 9.80 14.13 -15.35
N VAL A 33 10.68 14.56 -16.24
CA VAL A 33 11.99 13.92 -16.46
C VAL A 33 12.87 14.10 -15.22
N ALA A 34 12.92 15.29 -14.64
CA ALA A 34 13.65 15.55 -13.38
C ALA A 34 13.13 14.67 -12.24
N ALA A 35 11.80 14.54 -12.11
CA ALA A 35 11.18 13.70 -11.09
C ALA A 35 11.54 12.21 -11.30
N ARG A 36 11.53 11.75 -12.55
CA ARG A 36 11.87 10.37 -12.91
C ARG A 36 13.33 10.05 -12.63
N ILE A 37 14.24 10.97 -12.90
CA ILE A 37 15.68 10.84 -12.60
C ILE A 37 15.87 10.72 -11.08
N VAL A 38 15.29 11.63 -10.29
CA VAL A 38 15.42 11.62 -8.83
C VAL A 38 14.81 10.36 -8.21
N ASN A 39 13.64 9.92 -8.69
CA ASN A 39 13.02 8.68 -8.23
C ASN A 39 13.88 7.45 -8.54
N LYS A 40 14.52 7.40 -9.73
CA LYS A 40 15.48 6.35 -10.08
C LYS A 40 16.68 6.36 -9.14
N GLN A 41 17.23 7.53 -8.83
CA GLN A 41 18.35 7.66 -7.89
C GLN A 41 17.98 7.23 -6.46
N ARG A 42 16.78 7.58 -5.97
CA ARG A 42 16.28 7.10 -4.67
C ARG A 42 16.15 5.58 -4.64
N ALA A 43 15.67 4.97 -5.72
CA ALA A 43 15.56 3.53 -5.83
C ALA A 43 16.94 2.84 -5.84
N GLN A 44 17.90 3.38 -6.59
CA GLN A 44 19.28 2.88 -6.62
C GLN A 44 19.99 3.04 -5.26
N ALA A 45 19.75 4.15 -4.56
CA ALA A 45 20.30 4.40 -3.23
C ALA A 45 19.60 3.60 -2.11
N GLY A 46 18.57 2.81 -2.43
CA GLY A 46 17.81 2.05 -1.43
C GLY A 46 16.90 2.91 -0.54
N GLU A 47 16.79 4.21 -0.78
CA GLU A 47 15.94 5.14 0.00
C GLU A 47 14.44 4.81 -0.14
N THR A 48 14.05 4.02 -1.15
CA THR A 48 12.68 3.53 -1.35
C THR A 48 12.37 2.21 -0.64
N GLN A 49 13.37 1.53 -0.07
CA GLN A 49 13.22 0.19 0.51
C GLN A 49 12.28 0.20 1.72
N MET A 50 12.24 1.28 2.51
CA MET A 50 11.41 1.36 3.71
C MET A 50 9.91 1.40 3.38
N ALA A 51 9.52 2.09 2.30
CA ALA A 51 8.13 2.11 1.82
C ALA A 51 7.72 0.78 1.18
N GLN A 52 8.63 0.15 0.42
CA GLN A 52 8.41 -1.19 -0.14
C GLN A 52 8.32 -2.24 0.96
N ASN A 53 9.13 -2.15 2.01
CA ASN A 53 9.09 -3.07 3.14
C ASN A 53 7.82 -2.89 3.98
N ARG A 54 7.31 -1.67 4.15
CA ARG A 54 5.99 -1.43 4.80
C ARG A 54 4.83 -2.01 3.98
N GLN A 55 4.87 -1.86 2.66
CA GLN A 55 3.86 -2.45 1.75
C GLN A 55 3.96 -3.98 1.70
N LYS A 56 5.18 -4.53 1.71
CA LYS A 56 5.42 -5.98 1.81
C LYS A 56 5.06 -6.54 3.17
N ALA A 57 5.33 -5.83 4.27
CA ALA A 57 4.91 -6.22 5.62
C ALA A 57 3.38 -6.23 5.75
N GLY A 58 2.68 -5.27 5.14
CA GLY A 58 1.22 -5.29 5.02
C GLY A 58 0.67 -6.45 4.17
N LYS A 59 1.47 -7.00 3.23
CA LYS A 59 1.15 -8.22 2.46
C LYS A 59 1.64 -9.52 3.12
N ALA A 60 2.64 -9.45 4.00
CA ALA A 60 3.32 -10.57 4.65
C ALA A 60 2.74 -10.89 6.04
N ALA A 61 1.83 -10.07 6.57
CA ALA A 61 0.93 -10.47 7.66
C ALA A 61 -0.15 -11.48 7.20
N ARG A 62 0.19 -12.36 6.26
CA ARG A 62 -0.51 -13.62 6.03
C ARG A 62 0.17 -14.63 6.95
N PRO A 63 -0.48 -15.14 8.01
CA PRO A 63 0.11 -16.21 8.79
C PRO A 63 0.41 -17.38 7.84
N ALA A 64 1.66 -17.85 7.86
CA ALA A 64 2.15 -19.01 7.11
C ALA A 64 1.67 -20.34 7.71
N ASP A 65 0.93 -20.28 8.82
CA ASP A 65 0.31 -21.42 9.46
C ASP A 65 -1.15 -21.50 9.02
N GLY A 66 -1.55 -22.64 8.48
CA GLY A 66 -2.83 -22.92 7.82
C GLY A 66 -4.08 -22.84 8.70
N SER A 67 -4.16 -21.89 9.63
CA SER A 67 -5.44 -21.36 10.11
C SER A 67 -6.02 -20.45 9.03
N ALA A 68 -6.33 -21.03 7.87
CA ALA A 68 -6.99 -20.34 6.78
C ALA A 68 -8.21 -19.62 7.36
N LEU A 69 -8.31 -18.32 7.12
CA LEU A 69 -9.55 -17.61 7.39
C LEU A 69 -10.68 -18.45 6.79
N PRO A 70 -11.80 -18.64 7.52
CA PRO A 70 -12.92 -19.43 7.02
C PRO A 70 -13.43 -18.99 5.64
N ILE A 71 -13.06 -17.78 5.22
CA ILE A 71 -13.25 -17.26 3.87
C ILE A 71 -11.89 -17.15 3.16
N ASP A 72 -11.72 -17.90 2.07
CA ASP A 72 -10.54 -17.75 1.21
C ASP A 72 -10.46 -16.34 0.62
N GLY A 73 -9.25 -15.79 0.58
CA GLY A 73 -9.00 -14.47 0.02
C GLY A 73 -9.67 -13.31 0.77
N TYR A 74 -10.15 -13.52 2.01
CA TYR A 74 -10.93 -12.53 2.79
C TYR A 74 -10.38 -11.09 2.82
N GLN A 75 -9.05 -10.93 2.80
CA GLN A 75 -8.38 -9.61 2.79
C GLN A 75 -8.62 -8.79 1.50
N HIS A 76 -8.98 -9.46 0.41
CA HIS A 76 -9.21 -8.90 -0.92
C HIS A 76 -10.70 -8.78 -1.26
N LEU A 77 -11.59 -9.30 -0.42
CA LEU A 77 -13.03 -9.25 -0.66
C LEU A 77 -13.62 -7.91 -0.21
N THR A 78 -14.65 -7.47 -0.94
CA THR A 78 -15.46 -6.32 -0.54
C THR A 78 -16.43 -6.70 0.58
N VAL A 79 -16.97 -5.70 1.28
CA VAL A 79 -17.97 -5.92 2.34
C VAL A 79 -19.19 -6.69 1.81
N ALA A 80 -19.62 -6.40 0.58
CA ALA A 80 -20.73 -7.10 -0.05
C ALA A 80 -20.43 -8.58 -0.34
N GLN A 81 -19.22 -8.89 -0.80
CA GLN A 81 -18.79 -10.28 -1.04
C GLN A 81 -18.60 -11.06 0.26
N ILE A 82 -18.14 -10.39 1.31
CA ILE A 82 -18.04 -10.99 2.65
C ILE A 82 -19.44 -11.34 3.15
N ARG A 83 -20.40 -10.42 3.04
CA ARG A 83 -21.80 -10.65 3.44
C ARG A 83 -22.40 -11.90 2.80
N ASP A 84 -22.17 -12.10 1.50
CA ASP A 84 -22.68 -13.26 0.77
C ASP A 84 -22.12 -14.58 1.32
N LYS A 85 -20.82 -14.59 1.63
CA LYS A 85 -20.14 -15.76 2.20
C LYS A 85 -20.43 -15.99 3.68
N LEU A 86 -20.84 -14.95 4.43
CA LEU A 86 -21.18 -15.02 5.87
C LEU A 86 -22.34 -15.97 6.18
N GLY A 87 -23.31 -16.11 5.27
CA GLY A 87 -24.53 -16.89 5.51
C GLY A 87 -24.31 -18.41 5.68
N GLY A 88 -23.18 -18.94 5.23
CA GLY A 88 -22.84 -20.37 5.33
C GLY A 88 -21.87 -20.73 6.46
N LEU A 89 -21.46 -19.76 7.29
CA LEU A 89 -20.42 -19.95 8.30
C LEU A 89 -21.00 -20.24 9.69
N SER A 90 -20.34 -21.15 10.40
CA SER A 90 -20.67 -21.46 11.80
C SER A 90 -20.27 -20.31 12.73
N SER A 91 -20.95 -20.16 13.88
CA SER A 91 -20.64 -19.15 14.91
C SER A 91 -19.18 -19.14 15.34
N ALA A 92 -18.54 -20.32 15.42
CA ALA A 92 -17.10 -20.42 15.73
C ALA A 92 -16.20 -19.82 14.62
N GLN A 93 -16.62 -19.93 13.36
CA GLN A 93 -15.92 -19.34 12.22
C GLN A 93 -16.13 -17.82 12.18
N LEU A 94 -17.34 -17.35 12.46
CA LEU A 94 -17.66 -15.92 12.58
C LEU A 94 -16.83 -15.26 13.70
N GLN A 95 -16.67 -15.93 14.84
CA GLN A 95 -15.84 -15.45 15.95
C GLN A 95 -14.36 -15.35 15.54
N ARG A 96 -13.82 -16.32 14.80
CA ARG A 96 -12.47 -16.24 14.23
C ARG A 96 -12.32 -15.07 13.26
N LEU A 97 -13.30 -14.84 12.39
CA LEU A 97 -13.32 -13.68 11.49
C LEU A 97 -13.33 -12.36 12.27
N ARG A 98 -14.09 -12.27 13.36
CA ARG A 98 -14.17 -11.08 14.20
C ARG A 98 -12.82 -10.76 14.83
N VAL A 99 -12.18 -11.76 15.46
CA VAL A 99 -10.85 -11.60 16.07
C VAL A 99 -9.83 -11.16 15.02
N TYR A 100 -9.89 -11.77 13.82
CA TYR A 100 -9.02 -11.39 12.72
C TYR A 100 -9.27 -9.96 12.22
N GLU A 101 -10.51 -9.59 11.94
CA GLU A 101 -10.86 -8.25 11.43
C GLU A 101 -10.54 -7.14 12.45
N ALA A 102 -10.75 -7.41 13.75
CA ALA A 102 -10.40 -6.51 14.84
C ALA A 102 -8.88 -6.30 14.95
N ALA A 103 -8.06 -7.31 14.66
CA ALA A 103 -6.60 -7.19 14.64
C ALA A 103 -6.03 -6.59 13.34
N HIS A 104 -6.83 -6.50 12.28
CA HIS A 104 -6.38 -6.06 10.94
C HIS A 104 -7.02 -4.73 10.52
N LYS A 105 -7.74 -4.72 9.40
CA LYS A 105 -8.24 -3.51 8.73
C LYS A 105 -9.39 -2.84 9.49
N LYS A 106 -9.99 -3.50 10.49
CA LYS A 106 -11.13 -2.97 11.28
C LYS A 106 -12.22 -2.37 10.39
N ARG A 107 -12.61 -3.06 9.31
CA ARG A 107 -13.65 -2.58 8.40
C ARG A 107 -14.97 -2.54 9.15
N LYS A 108 -15.46 -1.32 9.42
CA LYS A 108 -16.72 -1.07 10.15
C LYS A 108 -17.90 -1.90 9.63
N GLY A 109 -18.06 -1.98 8.30
CA GLY A 109 -19.14 -2.73 7.69
C GLY A 109 -19.10 -4.24 7.95
N VAL A 110 -17.92 -4.83 8.17
CA VAL A 110 -17.81 -6.25 8.51
C VAL A 110 -18.01 -6.49 10.00
N LEU A 111 -17.46 -5.62 10.86
CA LEU A 111 -17.66 -5.70 12.31
C LEU A 111 -19.15 -5.58 12.68
N GLN A 112 -19.87 -4.67 12.02
CA GLN A 112 -21.32 -4.51 12.21
C GLN A 112 -22.11 -5.76 11.79
N MET A 113 -21.65 -6.50 10.77
CA MET A 113 -22.28 -7.77 10.34
C MET A 113 -21.98 -8.93 11.29
N LEU A 114 -20.84 -8.91 11.96
CA LEU A 114 -20.42 -9.94 12.93
C LEU A 114 -20.97 -9.71 14.35
N GLY A 115 -21.84 -8.70 14.51
CA GLY A 115 -22.43 -8.30 15.79
C GLY A 115 -21.46 -7.46 16.62
N GLU A 116 -21.49 -6.14 16.46
CA GLU A 116 -21.06 -5.22 17.53
C GLU A 116 -22.01 -5.37 18.72
#